data_AF-A0A842W3P3-F1
#
_entry.id   AF-A0A842W3P3-F1
#
_cell.length_a   1.000
_cell.length_b   1.000
_cell.length_c   1.000
_cell.angle_alpha   90.00
_cell.angle_beta   90.00
_cell.angle_gamma   90.00
#
_symmetry.space_group_name_H-M   'P 1'
#
loop_
_entity.id
_entity.type
_entity.pdbx_description
1 polymer ?
#
loop_
_entity_poly.entity_id
_entity_poly.type
_entity_poly.pdbx_seq_one_letter_code
_entity_poly.pdbx_strand_id
1 'polypeptide(L)'
;MKRLIFAVLVLVLLAGCQMQDSSDVLDDPQEECARVGGEWKTFPNTCVDSCEYRRGDAQFCGQALTEGCECGANKCWDGETCVKE
;
A
#
# COMPACT_ATOMS: atom_id res chain seq x y z
N MET A 1 40.80 32.37 -12.70
CA MET A 1 40.31 31.08 -13.27
C MET A 1 40.23 29.96 -12.22
N LYS A 2 41.29 29.61 -11.47
CA LYS A 2 41.25 28.57 -10.41
C LYS A 2 40.22 28.79 -9.29
N ARG A 3 39.97 30.05 -8.90
CA ARG A 3 38.94 30.41 -7.89
C ARG A 3 37.50 30.24 -8.37
N LEU A 4 37.27 30.40 -9.68
CA LEU A 4 35.94 30.20 -10.30
C LEU A 4 35.61 28.71 -10.42
N ILE A 5 36.60 27.87 -10.73
CA ILE A 5 36.45 26.40 -10.82
C ILE A 5 36.07 25.80 -9.47
N PHE A 6 36.69 26.25 -8.38
CA PHE A 6 36.34 25.81 -7.01
C PHE A 6 34.93 26.20 -6.62
N ALA A 7 34.47 27.41 -6.98
CA ALA A 7 33.12 27.85 -6.68
C ALA A 7 32.03 27.03 -7.41
N VAL A 8 32.29 26.64 -8.66
CA VAL A 8 31.37 25.80 -9.46
C VAL A 8 31.30 24.37 -8.89
N LEU A 9 32.43 23.80 -8.48
CA LEU A 9 32.49 22.46 -7.85
C LEU A 9 31.71 22.38 -6.53
N VAL A 10 31.80 23.42 -5.69
CA VAL A 10 31.05 23.49 -4.43
C VAL A 10 29.54 23.63 -4.69
N LEU A 11 29.14 24.38 -5.72
CA LEU A 11 27.73 24.54 -6.12
C LEU A 11 27.10 23.23 -6.64
N VAL A 12 27.85 22.43 -7.39
CA VAL A 12 27.37 21.12 -7.90
C VAL A 12 27.24 20.10 -6.77
N LEU A 13 28.13 20.13 -5.77
CA LEU A 13 28.05 19.25 -4.60
C LEU A 13 26.90 19.64 -3.65
N LEU A 14 26.57 20.93 -3.54
CA LEU A 14 25.45 21.42 -2.73
C LEU A 14 24.07 21.21 -3.39
N ALA A 15 24.00 21.09 -4.72
CA ALA A 15 22.78 20.74 -5.44
C ALA A 15 22.52 19.21 -5.50
N GLY A 16 23.40 18.40 -4.91
CA GLY A 16 23.41 16.93 -5.01
C GLY A 16 22.58 16.16 -3.98
N CYS A 17 21.63 16.79 -3.30
CA CYS A 17 20.61 16.08 -2.50
C CYS A 17 19.26 16.63 -3.01
N GLN A 18 18.24 15.87 -3.39
CA GLN A 18 17.68 14.68 -2.77
C GLN A 18 16.89 13.90 -3.83
N MET A 19 17.28 12.65 -4.09
CA MET A 19 16.35 11.64 -4.60
C MET A 19 15.90 10.89 -3.36
N GLN A 20 14.84 11.37 -2.70
CA GLN A 20 14.13 10.56 -1.72
C GLN A 20 13.18 9.69 -2.52
N ASP A 21 13.61 8.46 -2.78
CA ASP A 21 12.70 7.35 -3.05
C ASP A 21 11.94 7.09 -1.75
N SER A 22 10.88 7.87 -1.50
CA SER A 22 9.87 7.51 -0.52
C SER A 22 9.06 6.39 -1.15
N SER A 23 9.58 5.16 -1.03
CA SER A 23 8.75 3.97 -1.18
C SER A 23 7.69 4.06 -0.08
N ASP A 24 6.53 4.62 -0.41
CA ASP A 24 5.34 4.65 0.46
C ASP A 24 4.83 3.21 0.62
N VAL A 25 5.58 2.37 1.33
CA VAL A 25 5.03 1.16 1.94
C VAL A 25 4.34 1.65 3.19
N LEU A 26 3.03 1.89 3.09
CA LEU A 26 2.21 2.23 4.24
C LEU A 26 2.21 0.99 5.15
N ASP A 27 2.86 1.08 6.32
CA ASP A 27 2.86 0.00 7.33
C ASP A 27 1.45 -0.25 7.91
N ASP A 28 0.48 0.62 7.60
CA ASP A 28 -0.91 0.51 8.00
C ASP A 28 -1.79 -0.06 6.86
N PRO A 29 -2.31 -1.30 7.00
CA PRO A 29 -3.19 -1.90 6.00
C PRO A 29 -4.49 -1.12 5.78
N GLN A 30 -4.92 -0.31 6.75
CA GLN A 30 -6.07 0.59 6.59
C GLN A 30 -5.77 1.73 5.61
N GLU A 31 -4.61 2.37 5.74
CA GLU A 31 -4.21 3.44 4.84
C GLU A 31 -3.98 2.90 3.42
N GLU A 32 -3.40 1.70 3.31
CA GLU A 32 -3.23 1.02 2.03
C GLU A 32 -4.57 0.70 1.38
N CYS A 33 -5.53 0.17 2.14
CA CYS A 33 -6.89 -0.06 1.67
C CYS A 33 -7.52 1.21 1.08
N ALA A 34 -7.42 2.33 1.80
CA ALA A 34 -7.94 3.61 1.34
C ALA A 34 -7.19 4.11 0.09
N ARG A 35 -5.87 3.95 0.03
CA ARG A 35 -5.02 4.37 -1.09
C ARG A 35 -5.41 3.69 -2.41
N VAL A 36 -5.80 2.41 -2.35
CA VAL A 36 -6.16 1.60 -3.53
C VAL A 36 -7.66 1.68 -3.86
N GLY A 37 -8.39 2.56 -3.19
CA GLY A 37 -9.80 2.83 -3.42
C GLY A 37 -10.75 1.83 -2.78
N GLY A 38 -10.28 1.07 -1.79
CA GLY A 38 -11.13 0.25 -0.93
C GLY A 38 -11.67 1.00 0.28
N GLU A 39 -12.57 0.35 1.02
CA GLU A 39 -13.15 0.87 2.27
C GLU A 39 -12.78 -0.04 3.44
N TRP A 40 -12.16 0.52 4.48
CA TRP A 40 -11.86 -0.24 5.69
C TRP A 40 -13.12 -0.39 6.54
N LYS A 41 -13.55 -1.63 6.80
CA LYS A 41 -14.77 -1.92 7.55
C LYS A 41 -14.67 -3.20 8.38
N THR A 42 -15.66 -3.38 9.25
CA THR A 42 -15.82 -4.60 10.05
C THR A 42 -16.67 -5.64 9.30
N PHE A 43 -16.15 -6.86 9.18
CA PHE A 43 -16.81 -8.02 8.61
C PHE A 43 -17.29 -8.98 9.70
N PRO A 44 -18.41 -9.69 9.51
CA PRO A 44 -18.92 -10.68 10.47
C PRO A 44 -18.20 -12.03 10.40
N ASN A 45 -17.07 -12.11 9.70
CA ASN A 45 -16.27 -13.32 9.53
C ASN A 45 -14.77 -12.98 9.46
N THR A 46 -13.91 -13.98 9.67
CA THR A 46 -12.44 -13.81 9.66
C THR A 46 -11.83 -13.69 8.27
N CYS A 47 -12.58 -13.97 7.21
CA CYS A 47 -12.07 -14.01 5.84
C CYS A 47 -12.09 -12.64 5.15
N VAL A 48 -12.84 -11.67 5.70
CA VAL A 48 -13.03 -10.32 5.13
C VAL A 48 -13.41 -10.39 3.63
N ASP A 49 -13.08 -9.39 2.82
CA ASP A 49 -13.23 -9.42 1.36
C ASP A 49 -12.01 -10.06 0.67
N SER A 50 -11.44 -11.12 1.26
CA SER A 50 -10.22 -11.73 0.72
C SER A 50 -10.44 -12.46 -0.60
N CYS A 51 -9.41 -12.50 -1.42
CA CYS A 51 -9.43 -13.24 -2.68
C CYS A 51 -9.60 -14.74 -2.49
N GLU A 52 -9.02 -15.30 -1.43
CA GLU A 52 -9.22 -16.71 -1.08
C GLU A 52 -10.69 -17.00 -0.79
N TYR A 53 -11.38 -16.08 -0.12
CA TYR A 53 -12.80 -16.23 0.19
C TYR A 53 -13.69 -16.10 -1.04
N ARG A 54 -13.48 -15.06 -1.87
CA ARG A 54 -14.31 -14.87 -3.07
C ARG A 54 -14.09 -15.97 -4.12
N ARG A 55 -12.87 -16.53 -4.24
CA ARG A 55 -12.58 -17.69 -5.10
C ARG A 55 -13.13 -19.02 -4.56
N GLY A 56 -13.50 -19.06 -3.29
CA GLY A 56 -13.94 -20.28 -2.61
C GLY A 56 -12.79 -21.21 -2.19
N ASP A 57 -11.55 -20.71 -2.20
CA ASP A 57 -10.37 -21.42 -1.72
C ASP A 57 -10.28 -21.42 -0.18
N ALA A 58 -10.92 -20.44 0.46
CA ALA A 58 -11.05 -20.38 1.91
C ALA A 58 -11.92 -21.54 2.42
N GLN A 59 -11.27 -22.59 2.94
CA GLN A 59 -11.99 -23.77 3.44
C GLN A 59 -12.84 -23.48 4.68
N PHE A 60 -12.45 -22.49 5.50
CA PHE A 60 -13.16 -22.12 6.72
C PHE A 60 -13.01 -20.63 7.03
N CYS A 61 -14.12 -19.92 7.13
CA CYS A 61 -14.18 -18.58 7.72
C CYS A 61 -14.71 -18.69 9.15
N GLY A 62 -13.94 -18.23 10.13
CA GLY A 62 -14.38 -18.13 11.51
C GLY A 62 -15.50 -17.10 11.63
N GLN A 63 -16.40 -17.32 12.59
CA GLN A 63 -17.42 -16.33 12.96
C GLN A 63 -16.84 -15.38 14.01
N ALA A 64 -16.23 -14.30 13.55
CA ALA A 64 -15.69 -13.24 14.39
C ALA A 64 -15.79 -11.89 13.68
N LEU A 65 -15.99 -10.83 14.46
CA LEU A 65 -15.88 -9.46 13.95
C LEU A 65 -14.42 -9.18 13.61
N THR A 66 -14.14 -8.93 12.33
CA THR A 66 -12.77 -8.75 11.82
C THR A 66 -12.70 -7.50 10.97
N GLU A 67 -11.72 -6.64 11.22
CA GLU A 67 -11.48 -5.47 10.39
C GLU A 67 -10.66 -5.84 9.15
N GLY A 68 -11.01 -5.26 8.01
CA GLY A 68 -10.30 -5.49 6.76
C GLY A 68 -10.76 -4.56 5.65
N CYS A 69 -10.12 -4.70 4.49
CA CYS A 69 -10.45 -3.91 3.32
C CYS A 69 -11.63 -4.51 2.54
N GLU A 70 -12.58 -3.66 2.15
CA GLU A 70 -13.61 -3.94 1.14
C GLU A 70 -13.14 -3.37 -0.19
N CYS A 71 -13.00 -4.23 -1.20
CA CYS A 71 -12.39 -3.85 -2.48
C CYS A 71 -13.42 -3.52 -3.57
N GLY A 72 -14.71 -3.68 -3.27
CA GLY A 72 -15.82 -3.43 -4.15
C GLY A 72 -16.04 -4.52 -5.21
N ALA A 73 -16.94 -4.22 -6.15
CA ALA A 73 -17.35 -5.20 -7.15
C ALA A 73 -16.18 -5.63 -8.07
N ASN A 74 -16.05 -6.94 -8.27
CA ASN A 74 -15.04 -7.59 -9.13
C ASN A 74 -13.58 -7.39 -8.67
N LYS A 75 -13.38 -7.06 -7.39
CA LYS A 75 -12.07 -7.04 -6.77
C LYS A 75 -12.10 -7.77 -5.44
N CYS A 76 -10.93 -8.07 -4.91
CA CYS A 76 -10.73 -8.70 -3.61
C CYS A 76 -9.41 -8.27 -3.00
N TRP A 77 -9.29 -8.44 -1.69
CA TRP A 77 -8.07 -8.18 -0.94
C TRP A 77 -7.13 -9.38 -1.01
N ASP A 78 -5.90 -9.20 -1.51
CA ASP A 78 -4.89 -10.27 -1.57
C ASP A 78 -3.97 -10.34 -0.35
N GLY A 79 -4.20 -9.48 0.65
CA GLY A 79 -3.35 -9.33 1.83
C GLY A 79 -2.58 -8.00 1.83
N GLU A 80 -2.35 -7.43 0.64
CA GLU A 80 -1.59 -6.19 0.47
C GLU A 80 -2.40 -5.13 -0.29
N THR A 81 -3.20 -5.53 -1.27
CA THR A 81 -3.91 -4.61 -2.16
C THR A 81 -5.23 -5.16 -2.70
N CYS A 82 -6.03 -4.28 -3.30
CA CYS A 82 -7.26 -4.67 -3.99
C CYS A 82 -6.96 -5.07 -5.44
N VAL A 83 -6.99 -6.37 -5.72
CA VAL A 83 -6.75 -6.94 -7.06
C VAL A 83 -8.05 -7.30 -7.76
N LYS A 84 -8.01 -7.36 -9.09
CA LYS A 84 -9.15 -7.84 -9.89
C LYS A 84 -9.36 -9.33 -9.66
N GLU A 85 -10.63 -9.71 -9.53
CA GLU A 85 -11.04 -11.11 -9.43
C GLU A 85 -11.48 -11.74 -10.76
#